data_AF-W9DHP0-F1
#
_entry.id   AF-W9DHP0-F1
#
_cell.length_a   1.000
_cell.length_b   1.000
_cell.length_c   1.000
_cell.angle_alpha   90.00
_cell.angle_beta   90.00
_cell.angle_gamma   90.00
#
_symmetry.space_group_name_H-M   'P 1'
#
loop_
_entity.id
_entity.type
_entity.pdbx_description
1 polymer ?
#
loop_
_entity_poly.entity_id
_entity_poly.type
_entity_poly.pdbx_seq_one_letter_code
_entity_poly.pdbx_strand_id
1 'polypeptide(L)'
;MQTSGSRTALAASLFLVVLYSTPPQVTAAPRPYSAPLPPRPTVVTGFDAPEKRWQPGHRGVDLAAVPGVAVSTAGAGRVRFAGRVAGRPVVSVQHPDGLITTYEPVEATVGEGDPVSRGDTIGTLVAGHPGCPTLTCLHWGARRGVGRDAEYLNPLGLLGAVRVRLKPLNAGEP
;
A
#
# COMPACT_ATOMS: atom_id res chain seq x y z
N MET A 1 2.66 92.80 -21.59
CA MET A 1 2.20 91.78 -20.62
C MET A 1 1.68 90.59 -21.38
N GLN A 2 2.44 89.50 -21.42
CA GLN A 2 2.14 88.25 -22.13
C GLN A 2 2.44 87.13 -21.13
N THR A 3 1.42 86.44 -20.61
CA THR A 3 1.55 85.29 -19.70
C THR A 3 0.99 84.07 -20.43
N SER A 4 1.85 83.15 -20.85
CA SER A 4 2.29 81.95 -20.11
C SER A 4 1.20 80.89 -20.00
N GLY A 5 1.46 79.72 -20.61
CA GLY A 5 0.50 78.64 -20.81
C GLY A 5 0.52 77.56 -19.74
N SER A 6 -0.30 76.54 -19.97
CA SER A 6 -0.15 75.23 -19.35
C SER A 6 -0.88 74.20 -20.21
N ARG A 7 -0.13 73.25 -20.79
CA ARG A 7 -0.67 72.04 -21.40
C ARG A 7 -0.61 70.95 -20.34
N THR A 8 -1.74 70.58 -19.77
CA THR A 8 -1.88 69.42 -18.89
C THR A 8 -1.79 68.13 -19.71
N ALA A 9 -0.76 67.32 -19.47
CA ALA A 9 -0.62 65.99 -20.03
C ALA A 9 -1.37 64.98 -19.15
N LEU A 10 -2.28 64.19 -19.74
CA LEU A 10 -2.85 63.00 -19.09
C LEU A 10 -1.80 61.87 -19.09
N ALA A 11 -1.40 61.39 -17.92
CA ALA A 11 -0.64 60.15 -17.78
C ALA A 11 -1.61 58.96 -17.71
N ALA A 12 -1.59 58.08 -18.71
CA ALA A 12 -2.33 56.83 -18.70
C ALA A 12 -1.49 55.74 -18.03
N SER A 13 -1.88 55.32 -16.82
CA SER A 13 -1.23 54.22 -16.09
C SER A 13 -1.69 52.87 -16.65
N LEU A 14 -0.80 52.18 -17.37
CA LEU A 14 -0.99 50.82 -17.84
C LEU A 14 -0.80 49.85 -16.65
N PHE A 15 -1.88 49.28 -16.12
CA PHE A 15 -1.79 48.18 -15.15
C PHE A 15 -1.40 46.89 -15.88
N LEU A 16 -0.15 46.48 -15.75
CA LEU A 16 0.36 45.21 -16.26
C LEU A 16 -0.12 44.06 -15.33
N VAL A 17 -1.19 43.37 -15.69
CA VAL A 17 -1.64 42.16 -14.98
C VAL A 17 -0.72 41.00 -15.38
N VAL A 18 0.28 40.71 -14.54
CA VAL A 18 1.13 39.52 -14.69
C VAL A 18 0.32 38.30 -14.24
N LEU A 19 -0.22 37.56 -15.22
CA LEU A 19 -0.83 36.26 -15.01
C LEU A 19 0.28 35.25 -14.64
N TYR A 20 0.56 35.10 -13.35
CA TYR A 20 1.40 34.01 -12.87
C TYR A 20 0.68 32.68 -13.10
N SER A 21 1.08 31.95 -14.15
CA SER A 21 0.68 30.55 -14.33
C SER A 21 1.38 29.71 -13.26
N THR A 22 0.70 29.45 -12.14
CA THR A 22 1.13 28.40 -11.21
C THR A 22 1.11 27.06 -11.95
N PRO A 23 2.24 26.34 -12.05
CA PRO A 23 2.24 25.03 -12.66
C PRO A 23 1.28 24.11 -11.88
N PRO A 24 0.54 23.23 -12.56
CA PRO A 24 -0.35 22.30 -11.87
C PRO A 24 0.48 21.45 -10.89
N GLN A 25 0.12 21.50 -9.61
CA GLN A 25 0.71 20.60 -8.64
C GLN A 25 0.22 19.19 -8.95
N VAL A 26 1.11 18.36 -9.50
CA VAL A 26 0.86 16.93 -9.62
C VAL A 26 0.98 16.33 -8.22
N THR A 27 -0.14 16.18 -7.54
CA THR A 27 -0.19 15.38 -6.31
C THR A 27 -0.05 13.91 -6.69
N ALA A 28 0.90 13.22 -6.04
CA ALA A 28 1.01 11.78 -6.22
C ALA A 28 -0.30 11.13 -5.78
N ALA A 29 -0.89 10.27 -6.64
CA ALA A 29 -2.08 9.52 -6.27
C ALA A 29 -1.84 8.76 -4.96
N PRO A 30 -2.82 8.71 -4.04
CA PRO A 30 -2.69 7.93 -2.81
C PRO A 30 -2.33 6.48 -3.14
N ARG A 31 -1.35 5.90 -2.44
CA ARG A 31 -1.01 4.49 -2.63
C ARG A 31 -2.21 3.63 -2.21
N PRO A 32 -2.63 2.67 -3.06
CA PRO A 32 -3.80 1.83 -2.77
C PRO A 32 -3.58 0.90 -1.57
N TYR A 33 -2.30 0.65 -1.22
CA TYR A 33 -1.92 -0.20 -0.11
C TYR A 33 -0.99 0.50 0.88
N SER A 34 -1.04 0.05 2.14
CA SER A 34 -0.17 0.44 3.26
C SER A 34 0.28 -0.80 4.03
N ALA A 35 1.35 -0.64 4.82
CA ALA A 35 1.81 -1.72 5.69
C ALA A 35 0.72 -2.05 6.73
N PRO A 36 0.55 -3.34 7.09
CA PRO A 36 -0.50 -3.78 8.00
C PRO A 36 -0.19 -3.54 9.48
N LEU A 37 1.03 -3.09 9.79
CA LEU A 37 1.52 -2.83 11.14
C LEU A 37 2.16 -1.44 11.22
N PRO A 38 1.91 -0.67 12.30
CA PRO A 38 2.67 0.53 12.65
C PRO A 38 3.75 0.25 13.72
N PRO A 39 4.89 0.97 13.72
CA PRO A 39 5.50 1.66 12.58
C PRO A 39 5.89 0.65 11.48
N ARG A 40 6.56 1.09 10.40
CA ARG A 40 6.99 0.16 9.32
C ARG A 40 7.74 -1.04 9.93
N PRO A 41 7.22 -2.27 9.79
CA PRO A 41 7.77 -3.42 10.50
C PRO A 41 9.04 -3.93 9.82
N THR A 42 9.89 -4.57 10.61
CA THR A 42 11.07 -5.28 10.09
C THR A 42 10.64 -6.61 9.50
N VAL A 43 11.06 -6.89 8.27
CA VAL A 43 10.85 -8.20 7.65
C VAL A 43 11.86 -9.18 8.24
N VAL A 44 11.37 -10.23 8.89
CA VAL A 44 12.21 -11.27 9.51
C VAL A 44 12.26 -12.56 8.70
N THR A 45 11.24 -12.80 7.88
CA THR A 45 11.24 -13.86 6.86
C THR A 45 10.72 -13.29 5.54
N GLY A 46 11.53 -13.39 4.49
CA GLY A 46 11.18 -12.90 3.15
C GLY A 46 10.22 -13.82 2.41
N PHE A 47 9.63 -13.31 1.33
CA PHE A 47 8.83 -14.11 0.41
C PHE A 47 9.73 -15.05 -0.38
N ASP A 48 9.31 -16.31 -0.46
CA ASP A 48 10.01 -17.38 -1.17
C ASP A 48 8.98 -18.16 -2.00
N ALA A 49 8.95 -17.85 -3.30
CA ALA A 49 8.01 -18.47 -4.23
C ALA A 49 8.45 -19.92 -4.52
N PRO A 50 7.60 -20.91 -4.24
CA PRO A 50 7.94 -22.29 -4.60
C PRO A 50 7.86 -22.46 -6.12
N GLU A 51 8.79 -23.21 -6.73
CA GLU A 51 8.77 -23.50 -8.17
C GLU A 51 7.46 -24.20 -8.58
N LYS A 52 6.97 -25.10 -7.72
CA LYS A 52 5.67 -25.75 -7.89
C LYS A 52 4.76 -25.39 -6.73
N ARG A 53 3.48 -25.14 -7.00
CA ARG A 53 2.51 -24.68 -5.98
C ARG A 53 2.43 -25.55 -4.71
N TRP A 54 2.73 -26.85 -4.80
CA TRP A 54 2.70 -27.80 -3.67
C TRP A 54 4.04 -28.00 -2.97
N GLN A 55 5.12 -27.42 -3.48
CA GLN A 55 6.43 -27.47 -2.83
C GLN A 55 6.45 -26.55 -1.59
N PRO A 56 7.40 -26.79 -0.66
CA PRO A 56 7.67 -25.86 0.42
C PRO A 56 8.14 -24.51 -0.12
N GLY A 57 7.93 -23.46 0.67
CA GLY A 57 8.25 -22.08 0.37
C GLY A 57 7.53 -21.14 1.32
N HIS A 58 7.74 -19.84 1.19
CA HIS A 58 7.16 -18.83 2.04
C HIS A 58 6.22 -17.91 1.25
N ARG A 59 4.92 -18.21 1.30
CA ARG A 59 3.86 -17.60 0.47
C ARG A 59 3.38 -16.22 0.95
N GLY A 60 4.23 -15.54 1.70
CA GLY A 60 4.02 -14.23 2.29
C GLY A 60 5.33 -13.69 2.84
N VAL A 61 5.27 -12.74 3.76
CA VAL A 61 6.41 -12.26 4.54
C VAL A 61 6.05 -12.28 6.02
N ASP A 62 7.06 -12.47 6.86
CA ASP A 62 6.87 -12.38 8.31
C ASP A 62 7.42 -11.04 8.79
N LEU A 63 6.57 -10.30 9.49
CA LEU A 63 6.81 -8.94 9.95
C LEU A 63 6.95 -8.97 11.48
N ALA A 64 8.13 -8.66 12.00
CA ALA A 64 8.35 -8.60 13.44
C ALA A 64 7.44 -7.54 14.09
N ALA A 65 6.87 -7.91 15.24
CA ALA A 65 5.92 -7.08 15.96
C ALA A 65 5.88 -7.43 17.44
N VAL A 66 5.22 -6.57 18.22
CA VAL A 66 4.95 -6.81 19.64
C VAL A 66 3.62 -7.56 19.76
N PRO A 67 3.48 -8.55 20.67
CA PRO A 67 2.20 -9.18 20.95
C PRO A 67 1.12 -8.15 21.29
N GLY A 68 -0.11 -8.38 20.83
CA GLY A 68 -1.24 -7.49 21.14
C GLY A 68 -1.32 -6.22 20.31
N VAL A 69 -0.39 -6.01 19.35
CA VAL A 69 -0.46 -4.84 18.46
C VAL A 69 -1.67 -4.94 17.52
N ALA A 70 -2.30 -3.80 17.25
CA ALA A 70 -3.37 -3.69 16.26
C ALA A 70 -2.83 -4.00 14.86
N VAL A 71 -3.57 -4.81 14.11
CA VAL A 71 -3.30 -5.10 12.70
C VAL A 71 -4.35 -4.40 11.86
N SER A 72 -3.88 -3.65 10.86
CA SER A 72 -4.72 -2.93 9.91
C SER A 72 -4.81 -3.66 8.58
N THR A 73 -5.94 -3.55 7.89
CA THR A 73 -6.01 -3.98 6.50
C THR A 73 -5.08 -3.13 5.63
N ALA A 74 -4.32 -3.80 4.77
CA ALA A 74 -3.37 -3.16 3.87
C ALA A 74 -4.07 -2.28 2.84
N GLY A 75 -5.32 -2.55 2.47
CA GLY A 75 -6.06 -1.84 1.42
C GLY A 75 -7.56 -1.87 1.66
N ALA A 76 -8.30 -1.01 0.97
CA ALA A 76 -9.76 -1.04 1.01
C ALA A 76 -10.30 -2.32 0.37
N GLY A 77 -11.43 -2.83 0.85
CA GLY A 77 -12.00 -4.08 0.36
C GLY A 77 -13.15 -4.60 1.19
N ARG A 78 -13.37 -5.91 1.11
CA ARG A 78 -14.28 -6.66 1.95
C ARG A 78 -13.57 -7.79 2.64
N VAL A 79 -13.87 -8.02 3.90
CA VAL A 79 -13.37 -9.18 4.64
C VAL A 79 -13.91 -10.44 3.96
N ARG A 80 -13.00 -11.26 3.45
CA ARG A 80 -13.30 -12.51 2.76
C ARG A 80 -13.37 -13.70 3.71
N PHE A 81 -12.66 -13.62 4.82
CA PHE A 81 -12.66 -14.64 5.87
C PHE A 81 -12.17 -14.02 7.17
N ALA A 82 -12.81 -14.38 8.29
CA ALA A 82 -12.36 -14.08 9.64
C ALA A 82 -12.68 -15.30 10.52
N GLY A 83 -11.66 -16.04 10.94
CA GLY A 83 -11.88 -17.29 11.66
C GLY A 83 -10.60 -18.09 11.87
N ARG A 84 -10.72 -19.38 12.21
CA ARG A 84 -9.56 -20.25 12.46
C ARG A 84 -9.23 -21.14 11.27
N VAL A 85 -7.95 -21.21 10.90
CA VAL A 85 -7.40 -22.16 9.92
C VAL A 85 -6.31 -22.98 10.61
N ALA A 86 -6.45 -24.31 10.62
CA ALA A 86 -5.52 -25.20 11.33
C ALA A 86 -5.23 -24.74 12.79
N GLY A 87 -6.27 -24.26 13.49
CA GLY A 87 -6.17 -23.78 14.87
C GLY A 87 -5.71 -22.33 15.04
N ARG A 88 -5.25 -21.65 13.98
CA ARG A 88 -4.70 -20.30 14.04
C ARG A 88 -5.72 -19.25 13.58
N PRO A 89 -5.83 -18.10 14.25
CA PRO A 89 -6.76 -17.05 13.84
C PRO A 89 -6.23 -16.33 12.60
N VAL A 90 -7.06 -16.22 11.57
CA VAL A 90 -6.71 -15.68 10.24
C VAL A 90 -7.79 -14.71 9.80
N VAL A 91 -7.34 -13.58 9.25
CA VAL A 91 -8.20 -12.67 8.49
C VAL A 91 -7.73 -12.65 7.04
N SER A 92 -8.65 -12.58 6.08
CA SER A 92 -8.32 -12.25 4.70
C SER A 92 -9.25 -11.18 4.15
N VAL A 93 -8.73 -10.30 3.31
CA VAL A 93 -9.48 -9.20 2.69
C VAL A 93 -9.37 -9.31 1.19
N GLN A 94 -10.52 -9.32 0.51
CA GLN A 94 -10.61 -9.22 -0.95
C GLN A 94 -10.65 -7.74 -1.35
N HIS A 95 -9.74 -7.34 -2.23
CA HIS A 95 -9.61 -5.99 -2.72
C HIS A 95 -10.27 -5.82 -4.11
N PRO A 96 -10.64 -4.58 -4.51
CA PRO A 96 -11.30 -4.31 -5.80
C PRO A 96 -10.47 -4.66 -7.04
N ASP A 97 -9.15 -4.71 -6.93
CA ASP A 97 -8.20 -5.06 -8.02
C ASP A 97 -7.98 -6.59 -8.17
N GLY A 98 -8.79 -7.38 -7.48
CA GLY A 98 -8.73 -8.83 -7.49
C GLY A 98 -7.69 -9.44 -6.55
N LEU A 99 -6.91 -8.65 -5.82
CA LEU A 99 -5.99 -9.16 -4.82
C LEU A 99 -6.70 -9.61 -3.54
N ILE A 100 -6.14 -10.64 -2.92
CA ILE A 100 -6.53 -11.10 -1.58
C ILE A 100 -5.30 -10.97 -0.70
N THR A 101 -5.41 -10.18 0.37
CA THR A 101 -4.40 -10.15 1.44
C THR A 101 -4.82 -11.06 2.58
N THR A 102 -3.85 -11.68 3.25
CA THR A 102 -4.08 -12.58 4.39
C THR A 102 -3.19 -12.17 5.56
N TYR A 103 -3.73 -12.23 6.77
CA TYR A 103 -3.13 -11.74 8.01
C TYR A 103 -3.22 -12.86 9.06
N GLU A 104 -2.09 -13.32 9.55
CA GLU A 104 -2.02 -14.45 10.48
C GLU A 104 -0.81 -14.32 11.42
N PRO A 105 -0.93 -14.57 12.74
CA PRO A 105 -2.14 -14.91 13.46
C PRO A 105 -2.86 -13.65 13.99
N VAL A 106 -4.08 -13.37 13.53
CA VAL A 106 -4.84 -12.17 13.91
C VAL A 106 -6.20 -12.55 14.47
N GLU A 107 -6.43 -12.26 15.75
CA GLU A 107 -7.75 -12.38 16.37
C GLU A 107 -8.62 -11.22 15.86
N ALA A 108 -9.67 -11.58 15.12
CA ALA A 108 -10.43 -10.61 14.34
C ALA A 108 -11.34 -9.73 15.21
N THR A 109 -11.41 -8.45 14.88
CA THR A 109 -12.45 -7.51 15.37
C THR A 109 -13.49 -7.21 14.30
N VAL A 110 -13.41 -7.89 13.16
CA VAL A 110 -14.29 -7.78 11.99
C VAL A 110 -14.85 -9.15 11.62
N GLY A 111 -16.00 -9.17 10.94
CA GLY A 111 -16.66 -10.37 10.43
C GLY A 111 -16.50 -10.55 8.91
N GLU A 112 -16.74 -11.77 8.42
CA GLU A 112 -16.82 -12.03 6.97
C GLU A 112 -17.92 -11.17 6.32
N GLY A 113 -17.61 -10.56 5.17
CA GLY A 113 -18.51 -9.67 4.43
C GLY A 113 -18.37 -8.19 4.77
N ASP A 114 -17.75 -7.85 5.90
CA ASP A 114 -17.61 -6.47 6.36
C ASP A 114 -16.82 -5.62 5.34
N PRO A 115 -17.28 -4.41 5.01
CA PRO A 115 -16.49 -3.45 4.25
C PRO A 115 -15.39 -2.88 5.15
N VAL A 116 -14.19 -2.75 4.60
CA VAL A 116 -13.04 -2.14 5.29
C VAL A 116 -12.36 -1.13 4.38
N SER A 117 -11.92 -0.02 4.97
CA SER A 117 -11.09 0.99 4.32
C SER A 117 -9.61 0.70 4.58
N ARG A 118 -8.73 1.19 3.71
CA ARG A 118 -7.28 1.06 3.89
C ARG A 118 -6.87 1.66 5.25
N GLY A 119 -6.19 0.85 6.07
CA GLY A 119 -5.73 1.28 7.40
C GLY A 119 -6.69 0.96 8.54
N ASP A 120 -7.93 0.55 8.26
CA ASP A 120 -8.88 0.14 9.30
C ASP A 120 -8.31 -1.04 10.09
N THR A 121 -8.49 -1.02 11.40
CA THR A 121 -8.08 -2.13 12.28
C THR A 121 -8.99 -3.33 12.03
N ILE A 122 -8.39 -4.47 11.72
CA ILE A 122 -9.09 -5.73 11.45
C ILE A 122 -8.94 -6.74 12.59
N GLY A 123 -8.05 -6.46 13.54
CA GLY A 123 -7.87 -7.30 14.71
C GLY A 123 -6.57 -7.05 15.45
N THR A 124 -6.23 -8.01 16.29
CA THR A 124 -5.06 -7.96 17.17
C THR A 124 -4.13 -9.12 16.87
N LEU A 125 -2.83 -8.82 16.73
CA LEU A 125 -1.80 -9.83 16.54
C LEU A 125 -1.63 -10.65 17.83
N VAL A 126 -1.71 -11.96 17.72
CA VAL A 126 -1.42 -12.88 18.83
C VAL A 126 -0.02 -13.47 18.70
N ALA A 127 0.40 -14.28 19.68
CA ALA A 127 1.71 -14.89 19.70
C ALA A 127 2.03 -15.61 18.37
N GLY A 128 3.32 -15.60 17.99
CA GLY A 128 3.79 -15.98 16.67
C GLY A 128 3.45 -17.40 16.22
N HIS A 129 4.03 -17.80 15.10
CA HIS A 129 3.67 -19.04 14.42
C HIS A 129 4.85 -19.95 14.12
N PRO A 130 4.61 -21.23 13.75
CA PRO A 130 5.67 -22.07 13.21
C PRO A 130 6.41 -21.37 12.07
N GLY A 131 7.74 -21.32 12.16
CA GLY A 131 8.60 -20.60 11.21
C GLY A 131 8.88 -19.13 11.57
N CYS A 132 8.18 -18.55 12.55
CA CYS A 132 8.46 -17.21 13.03
C CYS A 132 9.79 -17.19 13.80
N PRO A 133 10.81 -16.41 13.37
CA PRO A 133 12.14 -16.42 14.00
C PRO A 133 12.22 -15.53 15.25
N THR A 134 11.11 -14.92 15.68
CA THR A 134 11.03 -14.00 16.82
C THR A 134 9.88 -14.39 17.74
N LEU A 135 9.73 -13.71 18.89
CA LEU A 135 8.63 -13.97 19.82
C LEU A 135 7.25 -13.77 19.19
N THR A 136 7.11 -12.81 18.29
CA THR A 136 5.85 -12.53 17.60
C THR A 136 6.13 -11.88 16.25
N CYS A 137 5.53 -12.44 15.21
CA CYS A 137 5.53 -11.86 13.88
C CYS A 137 4.17 -12.10 13.22
N LEU A 138 3.78 -11.15 12.37
CA LEU A 138 2.64 -11.28 11.48
C LEU A 138 3.10 -11.90 10.16
N HIS A 139 2.55 -13.06 9.81
CA HIS A 139 2.57 -13.55 8.44
C HIS A 139 1.56 -12.74 7.62
N TRP A 140 2.08 -11.98 6.65
CA TRP A 140 1.29 -11.21 5.72
C TRP A 140 1.46 -11.78 4.31
N GLY A 141 0.37 -12.26 3.71
CA GLY A 141 0.35 -12.85 2.38
C GLY A 141 -0.44 -12.00 1.38
N ALA A 142 -0.10 -12.14 0.09
CA ALA A 142 -0.87 -11.59 -1.01
C ALA A 142 -1.01 -12.63 -2.11
N ARG A 143 -2.21 -12.75 -2.69
CA ARG A 143 -2.45 -13.62 -3.85
C ARG A 143 -3.51 -13.06 -4.79
N ARG A 144 -3.49 -13.53 -6.03
CA ARG A 144 -4.60 -13.42 -6.99
C ARG A 144 -5.18 -14.80 -7.25
N GLY A 145 -6.46 -14.87 -7.62
CA GLY A 145 -7.12 -16.14 -7.90
C GLY A 145 -7.38 -16.97 -6.63
N VAL A 146 -7.92 -18.16 -6.84
CA VAL A 146 -8.38 -19.06 -5.76
C VAL A 146 -8.04 -20.51 -6.10
N GLY A 147 -7.97 -21.36 -5.07
CA GLY A 147 -7.80 -22.80 -5.24
C GLY A 147 -6.52 -23.17 -6.00
N ARG A 148 -6.68 -23.85 -7.14
CA ARG A 148 -5.54 -24.32 -7.95
C ARG A 148 -4.87 -23.19 -8.74
N ASP A 149 -5.63 -22.17 -9.11
CA ASP A 149 -5.20 -21.02 -9.90
C ASP A 149 -4.69 -19.86 -9.03
N ALA A 150 -4.53 -20.10 -7.73
CA ALA A 150 -3.98 -19.11 -6.81
C ALA A 150 -2.51 -18.83 -7.11
N GLU A 151 -2.22 -17.58 -7.48
CA GLU A 151 -0.87 -17.06 -7.66
C GLU A 151 -0.48 -16.23 -6.45
N TYR A 152 0.55 -16.65 -5.72
CA TYR A 152 1.07 -15.91 -4.58
C TYR A 152 2.09 -14.86 -5.05
N LEU A 153 1.96 -13.66 -4.50
CA LEU A 153 2.78 -12.50 -4.85
C LEU A 153 3.58 -12.06 -3.63
N ASN A 154 4.76 -11.47 -3.85
CA ASN A 154 5.48 -10.81 -2.78
C ASN A 154 4.69 -9.57 -2.30
N PRO A 155 4.12 -9.57 -1.08
CA PRO A 155 3.24 -8.49 -0.61
C PRO A 155 3.97 -7.16 -0.41
N LEU A 156 5.31 -7.16 -0.28
CA LEU A 156 6.10 -5.93 -0.21
C LEU A 156 6.01 -5.11 -1.51
N GLY A 157 5.70 -5.77 -2.64
CA GLY A 157 5.43 -5.09 -3.91
C GLY A 157 4.24 -4.13 -3.83
N LEU A 158 3.22 -4.45 -3.01
CA LEU A 158 2.03 -3.62 -2.81
C LEU A 158 2.38 -2.27 -2.16
N LEU A 159 3.43 -2.27 -1.33
CA LEU A 159 3.90 -1.08 -0.63
C LEU A 159 4.70 -0.15 -1.54
N GLY A 160 4.86 -0.47 -2.83
CA GLY A 160 5.69 0.29 -3.77
C GLY A 160 7.17 0.25 -3.39
N ALA A 161 7.62 -0.81 -2.72
CA ALA A 161 9.03 -1.06 -2.43
C ALA A 161 9.80 -1.50 -3.69
N VAL A 162 9.11 -2.00 -4.71
CA VAL A 162 9.70 -2.39 -5.99
C VAL A 162 9.65 -1.19 -6.94
N ARG A 163 10.80 -0.53 -7.15
CA ARG A 163 10.97 0.44 -8.24
C ARG A 163 11.13 -0.31 -9.55
N VAL A 164 10.05 -0.42 -10.32
CA VAL A 164 10.15 -0.85 -11.71
C VAL A 164 10.83 0.27 -12.52
N ARG A 165 11.84 -0.10 -13.31
CA ARG A 165 12.48 0.75 -14.30
C ARG A 165 12.50 -0.03 -15.61
N LEU A 166 12.08 0.63 -16.68
CA LEU A 166 12.23 0.04 -18.02
C LEU A 166 13.72 0.02 -18.35
N LYS A 167 14.21 -1.11 -18.84
CA LYS A 167 15.51 -1.17 -19.51
C LYS A 167 15.38 -0.32 -20.78
N PRO A 168 16.27 0.66 -21.03
CA PRO A 168 16.32 1.34 -22.32
C PRO A 168 16.41 0.28 -23.41
N LEU A 169 15.49 0.31 -24.37
CA LEU A 169 15.70 -0.37 -25.63
C LEU A 169 16.76 0.46 -26.33
N ASN A 170 17.92 -0.12 -26.64
CA ASN A 170 18.93 0.57 -27.42
C ASN A 170 18.25 1.08 -28.71
N ALA A 171 18.02 2.38 -28.82
CA ALA A 171 17.49 2.99 -30.02
C ALA A 171 18.65 3.08 -31.00
N GLY A 172 18.78 2.05 -31.85
CA GLY A 172 19.70 2.03 -32.99
C GLY A 172 21.19 2.02 -32.60
N GLU A 173 21.83 0.88 -32.82
CA GLU A 173 23.26 0.89 -33.14
C GLU A 173 23.39 1.61 -34.51
N PRO A 174 24.36 2.52 -34.70
CA PRO A 174 24.53 3.29 -35.92
C PRO A 174 24.81 2.42 -37.16
#